data_AF-A0A1Z9YG96-F1
#
_entry.id   AF-A0A1Z9YG96-F1
#
_cell.length_a   1.000
_cell.length_b   1.000
_cell.length_c   1.000
_cell.angle_alpha   90.00
_cell.angle_beta   90.00
_cell.angle_gamma   90.00
#
_symmetry.space_group_name_H-M   'P 1'
#
loop_
_entity.id
_entity.type
_entity.pdbx_description
1 polymer ?
#
loop_
_entity_poly.entity_id
_entity_poly.type
_entity_poly.pdbx_seq_one_letter_code
_entity_poly.pdbx_strand_id
1 'polypeptide(L)'
;MSRFEDLLETVKEYQLRAAENYERIRQLASDLKDGFCAYLGSSKGVCVHLVPPTGAFKPQTDLDTAFSIPPRGFRPLGPVLFGLAVRVTEGTEWIRVVVHCHKQGENFTVHVDDGPSYTFKLPLADNDPQEFYDILYAYIRAQFSEAIERYDRGTDARSIGFDFSEADDG
;
A
#
# COMPACT_ATOMS: atom_id res chain seq x y z
N MET A 1 -25.30 -29.17 -23.52
CA MET A 1 -24.43 -28.75 -22.42
C MET A 1 -25.08 -29.16 -21.11
N SER A 2 -24.34 -29.80 -20.21
CA SER A 2 -24.84 -30.19 -18.88
C SER A 2 -24.77 -29.01 -17.89
N ARG A 3 -25.56 -29.07 -16.81
CA ARG A 3 -25.47 -28.07 -15.73
C ARG A 3 -24.06 -27.97 -15.12
N PHE A 4 -23.30 -29.06 -15.14
CA PHE A 4 -21.94 -29.07 -14.63
C PHE A 4 -20.95 -28.41 -15.60
N GLU A 5 -21.13 -28.62 -16.90
CA GLU A 5 -20.33 -27.94 -17.94
C GLU A 5 -20.52 -26.41 -17.89
N ASP A 6 -21.76 -25.94 -17.76
CA ASP A 6 -22.09 -24.52 -17.59
C ASP A 6 -21.44 -23.91 -16.33
N LEU A 7 -21.42 -24.67 -15.23
CA LEU A 7 -20.73 -24.27 -14.00
C LEU A 7 -19.21 -24.18 -14.21
N LEU A 8 -18.61 -25.13 -14.92
CA LEU A 8 -17.17 -25.12 -15.22
C LEU A 8 -16.78 -23.91 -16.07
N GLU A 9 -17.56 -23.58 -17.09
CA GLU A 9 -17.34 -22.40 -17.94
C GLU A 9 -17.46 -21.10 -17.13
N THR A 10 -18.49 -20.99 -16.29
CA THR A 10 -18.69 -19.82 -15.41
C THR A 10 -17.53 -19.65 -14.41
N VAL A 11 -17.09 -20.74 -13.77
CA VAL A 11 -15.97 -20.71 -12.80
C VAL A 11 -14.66 -20.36 -13.49
N LYS A 12 -14.42 -20.87 -14.70
CA LYS A 12 -13.21 -20.56 -15.47
C LYS A 12 -13.11 -19.06 -15.77
N GLU A 13 -14.22 -18.45 -16.17
CA GLU A 13 -14.29 -17.00 -16.43
C GLU A 13 -14.06 -16.20 -15.14
N TYR A 14 -14.66 -16.62 -14.03
CA TYR A 14 -14.42 -16.01 -12.72
C TYR A 14 -12.95 -16.06 -12.31
N GLN A 15 -12.29 -17.21 -12.49
CA GLN A 15 -10.87 -17.38 -12.15
C GLN A 15 -9.96 -16.48 -12.99
N LEU A 16 -10.26 -16.32 -14.28
CA LEU A 16 -9.52 -15.41 -15.16
C LEU A 16 -9.63 -13.96 -14.66
N ARG A 17 -10.85 -13.50 -14.36
CA ARG A 17 -11.12 -12.14 -13.85
C ARG A 17 -10.47 -11.90 -12.49
N ALA A 18 -10.50 -12.88 -11.59
CA ALA A 18 -9.85 -12.79 -10.29
C ALA A 18 -8.32 -12.69 -10.41
N ALA A 19 -7.71 -13.44 -11.34
CA ALA A 19 -6.29 -13.36 -11.62
C ALA A 19 -5.90 -11.98 -12.20
N GLU A 20 -6.63 -11.51 -13.21
CA GLU A 20 -6.40 -10.20 -13.83
C GLU A 20 -6.54 -9.07 -12.80
N ASN A 21 -7.58 -9.12 -11.97
CA ASN A 21 -7.79 -8.14 -10.90
C ASN A 21 -6.59 -8.04 -9.96
N TYR A 22 -6.09 -9.19 -9.49
CA TYR A 22 -4.96 -9.24 -8.58
C TYR A 22 -3.68 -8.69 -9.21
N GLU A 23 -3.38 -9.03 -10.47
CA GLU A 23 -2.17 -8.51 -11.12
C GLU A 23 -2.25 -7.00 -11.37
N ARG A 24 -3.42 -6.48 -11.73
CA ARG A 24 -3.59 -5.03 -11.87
C ARG A 24 -3.38 -4.29 -10.55
N ILE A 25 -3.82 -4.86 -9.43
CA ILE A 25 -3.55 -4.29 -8.10
C ILE A 25 -2.06 -4.33 -7.77
N ARG A 26 -1.36 -5.43 -8.05
CA ARG A 26 0.09 -5.54 -7.84
C ARG A 26 0.86 -4.51 -8.65
N GLN A 27 0.45 -4.28 -9.90
CA GLN A 27 1.04 -3.25 -10.74
C GLN A 27 0.79 -1.86 -10.15
N LEU A 28 -0.45 -1.52 -9.81
CA LEU A 28 -0.78 -0.24 -9.16
C LEU A 28 0.04 -0.02 -7.89
N ALA A 29 0.16 -1.02 -7.02
CA ALA A 29 0.93 -0.92 -5.80
C ALA A 29 2.42 -0.63 -6.08
N SER A 30 2.98 -1.24 -7.12
CA SER A 30 4.36 -1.01 -7.55
C SER A 30 4.54 0.41 -8.10
N ASP A 31 3.60 0.87 -8.93
CA ASP A 31 3.59 2.22 -9.49
C ASP A 31 3.46 3.29 -8.40
N LEU A 32 2.59 3.07 -7.40
CA LEU A 32 2.45 3.95 -6.25
C LEU A 32 3.74 4.02 -5.41
N LYS A 33 4.40 2.88 -5.18
CA LYS A 33 5.69 2.83 -4.46
C LYS A 33 6.74 3.67 -5.18
N ASP A 34 6.95 3.41 -6.47
CA ASP A 34 8.00 4.09 -7.24
C ASP A 34 7.68 5.57 -7.46
N GLY A 35 6.43 5.89 -7.83
CA GLY A 35 5.99 7.25 -8.06
C GLY A 35 5.94 8.11 -6.79
N PHE A 36 5.52 7.54 -5.65
CA PHE A 36 5.56 8.28 -4.39
C PHE A 36 6.99 8.53 -3.92
N CYS A 37 7.91 7.59 -4.11
CA CYS A 37 9.31 7.85 -3.78
C CYS A 37 9.93 8.94 -4.67
N ALA A 38 9.59 8.95 -5.96
CA ALA A 38 9.97 10.03 -6.87
C ALA A 38 9.39 11.38 -6.43
N TYR A 39 8.11 11.41 -6.04
CA TYR A 39 7.42 12.60 -5.53
C TYR A 39 8.09 13.16 -4.28
N LEU A 40 8.51 12.32 -3.32
CA LEU A 40 9.21 12.76 -2.12
C LEU A 40 10.61 13.34 -2.40
N GLY A 41 11.17 13.10 -3.59
CA GLY A 41 12.43 13.71 -4.02
C GLY A 41 13.64 13.30 -3.18
N SER A 42 13.60 12.12 -2.54
CA SER A 42 14.70 11.62 -1.70
C SER A 42 16.00 11.54 -2.50
N SER A 43 17.04 12.25 -2.05
CA SER A 43 18.36 12.30 -2.70
C SER A 43 19.23 11.07 -2.45
N LYS A 44 18.82 10.18 -1.52
CA LYS A 44 19.62 9.03 -1.07
C LYS A 44 18.85 7.70 -1.20
N GLY A 45 19.00 6.99 -2.31
CA GLY A 45 18.45 5.63 -2.46
C GLY A 45 16.92 5.54 -2.34
N VAL A 46 16.41 4.31 -2.20
CA VAL A 46 14.97 4.02 -2.16
C VAL A 46 14.38 4.51 -0.83
N CYS A 47 13.23 5.18 -0.92
CA CYS A 47 12.53 5.80 0.20
C CYS A 47 11.12 5.27 0.42
N VAL A 48 10.63 4.39 -0.47
CA VAL A 48 9.34 3.71 -0.32
C VAL A 48 9.50 2.24 -0.72
N HIS A 49 9.03 1.32 0.12
CA HIS A 49 8.98 -0.12 -0.16
C HIS A 49 7.57 -0.66 0.01
N LEU A 50 7.21 -1.66 -0.81
CA LEU A 50 6.04 -2.49 -0.55
C LEU A 50 6.35 -3.52 0.53
N VAL A 51 5.50 -3.60 1.55
CA VAL A 51 5.67 -4.49 2.71
C VAL A 51 4.33 -5.10 3.12
N PRO A 52 4.30 -6.19 3.91
CA PRO A 52 3.04 -6.75 4.39
C PRO A 52 2.21 -5.72 5.17
N PRO A 53 0.87 -5.72 5.04
CA PRO A 53 0.00 -4.72 5.67
C PRO A 53 -0.05 -4.84 7.21
N THR A 54 0.28 -6.01 7.76
CA THR A 54 0.29 -6.27 9.21
C THR A 54 1.54 -7.05 9.60
N GLY A 55 1.77 -7.18 10.91
CA GLY A 55 2.94 -7.87 11.46
C GLY A 55 4.25 -7.09 11.30
N ALA A 56 5.37 -7.73 11.64
CA ALA A 56 6.71 -7.17 11.45
C ALA A 56 7.08 -7.15 9.97
N PHE A 57 7.87 -6.16 9.54
CA PHE A 57 8.37 -6.07 8.17
C PHE A 57 9.83 -5.62 8.15
N LYS A 58 10.50 -5.92 7.03
CA LYS A 58 11.75 -5.26 6.64
C LYS A 58 11.44 -4.25 5.54
N PRO A 59 12.13 -3.10 5.48
CA PRO A 59 11.94 -2.10 4.43
C PRO A 59 12.59 -2.60 3.13
N GLN A 60 12.00 -3.65 2.55
CA GLN A 60 12.43 -4.27 1.32
C GLN A 60 11.19 -4.73 0.57
N THR A 61 11.14 -4.45 -0.72
CA THR A 61 10.04 -4.90 -1.56
C THR A 61 10.18 -6.37 -1.92
N ASP A 62 9.20 -7.15 -1.50
CA ASP A 62 8.96 -8.52 -1.94
C ASP A 62 7.48 -8.65 -2.33
N LEU A 63 7.24 -8.73 -3.64
CA LEU A 63 5.87 -8.74 -4.19
C LEU A 63 5.10 -10.03 -3.87
N ASP A 64 5.76 -11.08 -3.38
CA ASP A 64 5.08 -12.32 -3.00
C ASP A 64 4.60 -12.30 -1.56
N THR A 65 5.14 -11.41 -0.72
CA THR A 65 4.79 -11.27 0.70
C THR A 65 4.17 -9.92 1.06
N ALA A 66 4.29 -8.90 0.20
CA ALA A 66 3.79 -7.55 0.49
C ALA A 66 2.26 -7.41 0.54
N PHE A 67 1.50 -8.41 0.06
CA PHE A 67 0.04 -8.33 -0.07
C PHE A 67 -0.66 -9.24 0.93
N SER A 68 -1.88 -8.88 1.34
CA SER A 68 -2.74 -9.70 2.21
C SER A 68 -3.21 -11.01 1.58
N ILE A 69 -3.09 -11.14 0.26
CA ILE A 69 -3.47 -12.32 -0.50
C ILE A 69 -2.19 -12.90 -1.11
N PRO A 70 -1.93 -14.20 -0.98
CA PRO A 70 -0.76 -14.81 -1.60
C PRO A 70 -0.87 -14.82 -3.13
N PRO A 71 0.27 -14.83 -3.86
CA PRO A 71 0.29 -14.91 -5.32
C PRO A 71 -0.36 -16.18 -5.90
N ARG A 72 -0.47 -17.24 -5.09
CA ARG A 72 -1.01 -18.54 -5.48
C ARG A 72 -2.04 -19.00 -4.45
N GLY A 73 -3.05 -19.74 -4.91
CA GLY A 73 -4.10 -20.30 -4.05
C GLY A 73 -5.43 -19.57 -4.15
N PHE A 74 -6.16 -19.49 -3.03
CA PHE A 74 -7.50 -18.91 -2.97
C PHE A 74 -7.46 -17.38 -3.14
N ARG A 75 -8.15 -16.88 -4.17
CA ARG A 75 -8.20 -15.45 -4.53
C ARG A 75 -9.64 -14.91 -4.47
N PRO A 76 -10.05 -14.25 -3.37
CA PRO A 76 -11.34 -13.58 -3.33
C PRO A 76 -11.35 -12.36 -4.26
N LEU A 77 -12.50 -12.08 -4.89
CA LEU A 77 -12.79 -10.77 -5.47
C LEU A 77 -13.16 -9.82 -4.33
N GLY A 78 -12.14 -9.27 -3.67
CA GLY A 78 -12.30 -8.31 -2.60
C GLY A 78 -11.12 -7.35 -2.55
N PRO A 79 -11.10 -6.44 -1.56
CA PRO A 79 -9.98 -5.55 -1.34
C PRO A 79 -8.70 -6.35 -1.08
N VAL A 80 -7.61 -5.93 -1.70
CA VAL A 80 -6.27 -6.43 -1.43
C VAL A 80 -5.54 -5.36 -0.63
N LEU A 81 -4.93 -5.76 0.48
CA LEU A 81 -4.21 -4.84 1.35
C LEU A 81 -2.72 -5.00 1.13
N PHE A 82 -1.98 -3.90 1.25
CA PHE A 82 -0.52 -3.87 1.29
C PHE A 82 -0.05 -2.68 2.11
N GLY A 83 1.20 -2.73 2.59
CA GLY A 83 1.84 -1.61 3.27
C GLY A 83 2.80 -0.87 2.33
N LEU A 84 2.82 0.46 2.44
CA LEU A 84 3.91 1.30 1.95
C LEU A 84 4.81 1.65 3.14
N ALA A 85 5.98 1.04 3.21
CA ALA A 85 7.03 1.43 4.14
C ALA A 85 7.71 2.69 3.59
N VAL A 86 7.50 3.83 4.25
CA VAL A 86 8.03 5.14 3.84
C VAL A 86 9.14 5.55 4.79
N ARG A 87 10.32 5.89 4.26
CA ARG A 87 11.43 6.38 5.07
C ARG A 87 11.16 7.82 5.46
N VAL A 88 11.30 8.12 6.75
CA VAL A 88 10.93 9.42 7.33
C VAL A 88 12.12 10.20 7.89
N THR A 89 13.32 9.62 7.83
CA THR A 89 14.59 10.20 8.29
C THR A 89 15.69 9.97 7.25
N GLU A 90 16.89 10.49 7.50
CA GLU A 90 18.10 10.11 6.75
C GLU A 90 18.66 8.74 7.16
N GLY A 91 18.18 8.16 8.27
CA GLY A 91 18.61 6.89 8.83
C GLY A 91 17.79 5.70 8.34
N THR A 92 17.42 4.82 9.27
CA THR A 92 16.71 3.56 9.01
C THR A 92 15.31 3.54 9.58
N GLU A 93 14.72 4.71 9.86
CA GLU A 93 13.38 4.82 10.42
C GLU A 93 12.32 4.85 9.32
N TRP A 94 11.39 3.88 9.41
CA TRP A 94 10.31 3.69 8.44
C TRP A 94 8.97 3.68 9.14
N ILE A 95 7.98 4.30 8.51
CA ILE A 95 6.58 4.13 8.88
C ILE A 95 5.89 3.22 7.88
N ARG A 96 4.89 2.46 8.32
CA ARG A 96 4.02 1.70 7.41
C ARG A 96 2.69 2.43 7.24
N VAL A 97 2.38 2.80 6.02
CA VAL A 97 1.02 3.21 5.62
C VAL A 97 0.31 2.00 5.05
N VAL A 98 -0.79 1.58 5.68
CA VAL A 98 -1.60 0.46 5.19
C VAL A 98 -2.60 0.96 4.17
N VAL A 99 -2.67 0.27 3.05
CA VAL A 99 -3.47 0.64 1.88
C VAL A 99 -4.41 -0.51 1.52
N HIS A 100 -5.68 -0.20 1.36
CA HIS A 100 -6.73 -1.09 0.90
C HIS A 100 -7.07 -0.74 -0.55
N CYS A 101 -6.80 -1.65 -1.47
CA CYS A 101 -7.06 -1.42 -2.88
C CYS A 101 -8.20 -2.31 -3.39
N HIS A 102 -9.17 -1.70 -4.05
CA HIS A 102 -10.33 -2.39 -4.60
C HIS A 102 -10.61 -1.95 -6.04
N LYS A 103 -10.66 -2.90 -6.97
CA LYS A 103 -11.14 -2.65 -8.33
C LYS A 103 -12.66 -2.70 -8.37
N GLN A 104 -13.27 -1.64 -8.90
CA GLN A 104 -14.71 -1.56 -9.13
C GLN A 104 -14.95 -1.13 -10.56
N GLY A 105 -15.23 -2.09 -11.44
CA GLY A 105 -15.34 -1.84 -12.89
C GLY A 105 -14.03 -1.29 -13.46
N GLU A 106 -14.08 -0.09 -14.01
CA GLU A 106 -12.93 0.64 -14.60
C GLU A 106 -12.22 1.57 -13.61
N ASN A 107 -12.53 1.47 -12.31
CA ASN A 107 -11.92 2.29 -11.28
C ASN A 107 -11.14 1.43 -10.29
N PHE A 108 -10.07 2.01 -9.74
CA PHE A 108 -9.42 1.55 -8.53
C PHE A 108 -9.70 2.52 -7.39
N THR A 109 -10.33 2.03 -6.33
CA THR A 109 -10.46 2.78 -5.09
C THR A 109 -9.35 2.34 -4.15
N VAL A 110 -8.53 3.31 -3.76
CA VAL A 110 -7.43 3.16 -2.80
C VAL A 110 -7.86 3.86 -1.51
N HIS A 111 -7.90 3.13 -0.41
CA HIS A 111 -8.19 3.66 0.91
C HIS A 111 -6.97 3.49 1.81
N VAL A 112 -6.49 4.59 2.38
CA VAL A 112 -5.46 4.57 3.41
C VAL A 112 -6.13 4.29 4.75
N ASP A 113 -5.60 3.33 5.52
CA ASP A 113 -6.16 2.93 6.81
C ASP A 113 -6.23 4.12 7.78
N ASP A 114 -7.36 4.27 8.47
CA ASP A 114 -7.71 5.46 9.28
C ASP A 114 -7.50 6.81 8.54
N GLY A 115 -7.61 6.80 7.21
CA GLY A 115 -7.18 7.89 6.36
C GLY A 115 -8.11 8.15 5.17
N PRO A 116 -7.61 8.91 4.18
CA PRO A 116 -8.38 9.30 3.02
C PRO A 116 -8.58 8.14 2.03
N SER A 117 -9.61 8.28 1.19
CA SER A 117 -9.84 7.43 0.02
C SER A 117 -9.65 8.22 -1.25
N TYR A 118 -9.09 7.59 -2.27
CA TYR A 118 -8.91 8.16 -3.61
C TYR A 118 -9.33 7.15 -4.68
N THR A 119 -9.90 7.64 -5.77
CA THR A 119 -10.35 6.80 -6.88
C THR A 119 -9.56 7.13 -8.15
N PHE A 120 -8.79 6.17 -8.62
CA PHE A 120 -8.13 6.20 -9.91
C PHE A 120 -9.05 5.65 -10.99
N LYS A 121 -9.04 6.27 -12.17
CA LYS A 121 -9.61 5.68 -13.38
C LYS A 121 -8.55 4.84 -14.09
N LEU A 122 -8.97 3.79 -14.79
CA LEU A 122 -8.08 2.98 -15.62
C LEU A 122 -8.04 3.47 -17.08
N PRO A 123 -6.88 3.32 -17.77
CA PRO A 123 -5.58 2.87 -17.25
C PRO A 123 -4.86 3.96 -16.43
N LEU A 124 -4.08 3.55 -15.44
CA LEU A 124 -3.38 4.47 -14.54
C LEU A 124 -2.39 5.39 -15.27
N ALA A 125 -1.77 4.90 -16.35
CA ALA A 125 -0.82 5.66 -17.15
C ALA A 125 -1.39 6.97 -17.72
N ASP A 126 -2.71 7.05 -17.88
CA ASP A 126 -3.40 8.22 -18.43
C ASP A 126 -3.90 9.18 -17.34
N ASN A 127 -3.67 8.86 -16.06
CA ASN A 127 -4.12 9.64 -14.92
C ASN A 127 -2.93 10.20 -14.16
N ASP A 128 -3.03 11.45 -13.71
CA ASP A 128 -2.01 12.08 -12.88
C ASP A 128 -2.19 11.64 -11.41
N PRO A 129 -1.24 10.88 -10.82
CA PRO A 129 -1.32 10.46 -9.43
C PRO A 129 -0.89 11.56 -8.43
N GLN A 130 -0.50 12.76 -8.89
CA GLN A 130 -0.02 13.85 -8.01
C GLN A 130 -0.99 14.18 -6.88
N GLU A 131 -2.29 14.29 -7.16
CA GLU A 131 -3.29 14.56 -6.11
C GLU A 131 -3.30 13.48 -5.02
N PHE A 132 -3.16 12.21 -5.40
CA PHE A 132 -3.03 11.13 -4.43
C PHE A 132 -1.73 11.22 -3.61
N TYR A 133 -0.62 11.61 -4.23
CA TYR A 133 0.65 11.79 -3.53
C TYR A 133 0.61 12.96 -2.54
N ASP A 134 -0.03 14.07 -2.90
CA ASP A 134 -0.29 15.20 -1.98
C ASP A 134 -1.08 14.74 -0.76
N ILE A 135 -2.16 13.99 -1.00
CA ILE A 135 -3.00 13.41 0.06
C ILE A 135 -2.20 12.47 0.97
N LEU A 136 -1.41 11.57 0.39
CA LEU A 136 -0.60 10.60 1.12
C LEU A 136 0.49 11.28 1.96
N TYR A 137 1.17 12.28 1.39
CA TYR A 137 2.15 13.09 2.10
C TYR A 137 1.52 13.86 3.26
N ALA A 138 0.37 14.51 3.03
CA ALA A 138 -0.35 15.25 4.06
C ALA A 138 -0.78 14.34 5.21
N TYR A 139 -1.29 13.14 4.90
CA TYR A 139 -1.66 12.13 5.89
C TYR A 139 -0.45 11.71 6.76
N ILE A 140 0.68 11.36 6.13
CA ILE A 140 1.92 10.99 6.84
C ILE A 140 2.40 12.13 7.74
N ARG A 141 2.40 13.37 7.24
CA ARG A 141 2.83 14.54 8.01
C ARG A 141 1.90 14.83 9.19
N ALA A 142 0.59 14.66 9.00
CA ALA A 142 -0.41 14.87 10.04
C ALA A 142 -0.20 13.90 11.21
N GLN A 143 0.08 12.62 10.93
CA GLN A 143 0.39 11.61 11.93
C GLN A 143 1.50 12.07 12.90
N PHE A 144 2.62 12.57 12.38
CA PHE A 144 3.70 13.11 13.22
C PHE A 144 3.31 14.40 13.96
N SER A 145 2.64 15.32 13.27
CA SER A 145 2.26 16.60 13.85
C SER A 145 1.28 16.42 15.02
N GLU A 146 0.31 15.51 14.88
CA GLU A 146 -0.61 15.14 15.95
C GLU A 146 0.10 14.43 17.11
N ALA A 147 1.07 13.57 16.84
CA ALA A 147 1.84 12.92 17.89
C ALA A 147 2.63 13.93 18.73
N ILE A 148 3.24 14.94 18.08
CA ILE A 148 3.92 16.06 18.75
C ILE A 148 2.93 16.86 19.61
N GLU A 149 1.78 17.26 19.04
CA GLU A 149 0.78 18.03 19.80
C GLU A 149 0.24 17.27 21.01
N ARG A 150 0.02 15.95 20.88
CA ARG A 150 -0.45 15.12 22.00
C ARG A 150 0.59 15.01 23.09
N TYR A 151 1.87 14.86 22.72
CA TYR A 151 2.99 14.85 23.66
C TYR A 151 3.08 16.17 24.42
N ASP A 152 3.03 17.31 23.72
CA ASP A 152 3.11 18.65 24.32
C ASP A 152 1.93 18.94 25.26
N ARG A 153 0.76 18.34 25.02
CA ARG A 153 -0.43 18.43 25.87
C ARG A 153 -0.45 17.42 27.03
N GLY A 154 0.57 16.58 27.17
CA GLY A 154 0.67 15.59 28.24
C GLY A 154 -0.28 14.40 28.09
N THR A 155 -0.69 14.07 26.86
CA THR A 155 -1.53 12.92 26.55
C THR A 155 -0.72 11.82 25.85
N ASP A 156 -0.98 10.55 26.16
CA ASP A 156 -0.25 9.43 25.56
C ASP A 156 -0.30 9.44 24.01
N ALA A 157 0.84 9.62 23.36
CA ALA A 157 1.01 9.41 21.92
C ALA A 157 1.26 7.93 21.61
N ARG A 158 0.21 7.09 21.64
CA ARG A 158 0.35 5.63 21.46
C ARG A 158 0.57 5.16 20.01
N SER A 159 0.49 6.04 19.01
CA SER A 159 0.38 5.62 17.61
C SER A 159 1.68 5.58 16.82
N ILE A 160 2.73 6.34 17.20
CA ILE A 160 3.96 6.46 16.42
C ILE A 160 5.16 6.40 17.35
N GLY A 161 6.07 5.45 17.08
CA GLY A 161 7.33 5.30 17.80
C GLY A 161 8.48 5.12 16.82
N PHE A 162 9.67 5.56 17.22
CA PHE A 162 10.92 5.30 16.51
C PHE A 162 11.68 4.19 17.24
N ASP A 163 12.29 3.30 16.47
CA ASP A 163 13.26 2.35 17.01
C ASP A 163 14.63 3.06 17.03
N PHE A 164 15.11 3.39 18.23
CA PHE A 164 16.42 4.02 18.45
C PHE A 164 17.51 2.98 18.72
N SER A 165 17.45 1.81 18.09
CA SER A 165 18.58 0.87 18.15
C SER A 165 19.81 1.56 17.57
N GLU A 166 20.82 1.75 18.43
CA GLU A 166 22.08 2.42 18.12
C GLU A 166 22.70 1.84 16.83
N ALA A 167 23.34 2.71 16.05
CA ALA A 167 24.16 2.30 14.94
C ALA A 167 25.11 1.18 15.39
N ASP A 168 25.06 0.06 14.68
CA ASP A 168 26.03 -1.04 14.81
C ASP A 168 27.40 -0.45 14.45
N ASP A 169 28.12 0.10 15.44
CA ASP A 169 29.54 0.38 15.36
C ASP A 169 30.22 -0.99 15.26
N GLY A 170 30.70 -1.30 14.05
CA GLY A 170 31.32 -2.58 13.69
C GLY A 170 32.62 -2.92 14.43
#